data_AF-A0A8S3F241-F1
#
_entry.id   AF-A0A8S3F241-F1
#
_cell.length_a   1.000
_cell.length_b   1.000
_cell.length_c   1.000
_cell.angle_alpha   90.00
_cell.angle_beta   90.00
_cell.angle_gamma   90.00
#
_symmetry.space_group_name_H-M   'P 1'
#
loop_
_entity.id
_entity.type
_entity.pdbx_description
1 polymer ?
#
loop_
_entity_poly.entity_id
_entity_poly.type
_entity_poly.pdbx_seq_one_letter_code
_entity_poly.pdbx_strand_id
1 'polypeptide(L)'
;MMLNTADIPNLFPADERAEICDKMQGVARQLNRKIDSTPMALYNYFIERVRSALHVVLAFSPIGDAFRNRLRMFPSLINCCTIDWFTSWPEDALEMVAKKFLEEVELEDEVRSNCVLMCKTFHENIRVLSELFLQQLSRHNYVTPTSYLELILTFKDLLRTKRNEVQTLKDNYLNGLKQLDYARVAIDAMKKELTELQPKLKETAIVVENLMVRIEQETAEVEARKEIVAADEAVANEAAAKSQSIKDECENELMEALPALKEAEEALSKF
;
A
#
# COMPACT_ATOMS: atom_id res chain seq x y z
N MET A 1 -23.93 -47.21 32.78
CA MET A 1 -22.88 -48.07 33.39
C MET A 1 -21.59 -47.31 33.59
N MET A 2 -20.93 -46.80 32.55
CA MET A 2 -19.67 -46.05 32.70
C MET A 2 -19.70 -44.96 33.79
N LEU A 3 -20.70 -44.09 33.84
CA LEU A 3 -20.79 -43.05 34.87
C LEU A 3 -21.09 -43.57 36.29
N ASN A 4 -21.73 -44.74 36.42
CA ASN A 4 -22.08 -45.32 37.72
C ASN A 4 -20.96 -46.22 38.26
N THR A 5 -20.45 -47.12 37.42
CA THR A 5 -19.52 -48.18 37.82
C THR A 5 -18.08 -47.92 37.37
N ALA A 6 -17.85 -46.98 36.45
CA ALA A 6 -16.57 -46.78 35.75
C ALA A 6 -16.05 -48.02 35.00
N ASP A 7 -16.91 -49.03 34.80
CA ASP A 7 -16.63 -50.25 34.07
C ASP A 7 -17.72 -50.50 33.03
N ILE A 8 -17.32 -51.04 31.87
CA ILE A 8 -18.22 -51.40 30.78
C ILE A 8 -18.07 -52.91 30.56
N PRO A 9 -19.15 -53.70 30.71
CA PRO A 9 -19.10 -55.13 30.46
C PRO A 9 -18.62 -55.45 29.04
N ASN A 10 -17.74 -56.45 28.92
CA ASN A 10 -17.17 -56.91 27.66
C ASN A 10 -16.41 -55.83 26.86
N LEU A 11 -15.93 -54.77 27.52
CA LEU A 11 -15.07 -53.79 26.88
C LEU A 11 -13.70 -54.37 26.51
N PHE A 12 -13.13 -55.16 27.43
CA PHE A 12 -11.84 -55.80 27.27
C PHE A 12 -12.01 -57.32 27.13
N PRO A 13 -11.40 -57.96 26.12
CA PRO A 13 -11.30 -59.41 26.03
C PRO A 13 -10.42 -59.98 27.17
N ALA A 14 -10.47 -61.30 27.35
CA ALA A 14 -9.88 -61.95 28.52
C ALA A 14 -8.35 -61.84 28.59
N ASP A 15 -7.69 -61.84 27.44
CA ASP A 15 -6.26 -61.62 27.25
C ASP A 15 -5.84 -60.20 27.66
N GLU A 16 -6.54 -59.17 27.18
CA GLU A 16 -6.27 -57.78 27.57
C GLU A 16 -6.52 -57.53 29.07
N ARG A 17 -7.54 -58.18 29.65
CA ARG A 17 -7.80 -58.10 31.11
C ARG A 17 -6.67 -58.68 31.93
N ALA A 18 -6.06 -59.78 31.49
CA ALA A 18 -4.90 -60.36 32.16
C ALA A 18 -3.70 -59.41 32.09
N GLU A 19 -3.44 -58.82 30.92
CA GLU A 19 -2.37 -57.84 30.73
C GLU A 19 -2.54 -56.59 31.62
N ILE A 20 -3.77 -56.09 31.75
CA ILE A 20 -4.09 -54.97 32.65
C ILE A 20 -3.78 -55.34 34.11
N CYS A 21 -4.15 -56.54 34.55
CA CYS A 21 -3.87 -56.99 35.92
C CYS A 21 -2.36 -57.08 36.19
N ASP A 22 -1.58 -57.61 35.26
CA ASP A 22 -0.12 -57.72 35.38
C ASP A 22 0.54 -56.35 35.48
N LYS A 23 0.13 -55.40 34.61
CA LYS A 23 0.60 -54.01 34.68
C LYS A 23 0.20 -53.35 36.00
N MET A 24 -1.03 -53.56 36.48
CA MET A 24 -1.49 -52.99 37.75
C MET A 24 -0.74 -53.56 38.95
N GLN A 25 -0.30 -54.81 38.91
CA GLN A 25 0.52 -55.39 39.97
C GLN A 25 1.87 -54.68 40.07
N GLY A 26 2.51 -54.38 38.95
CA GLY A 26 3.75 -53.58 38.91
C GLY A 26 3.54 -52.18 39.51
N VAL A 27 2.44 -51.53 39.13
CA VAL A 27 2.08 -50.19 39.61
C VAL A 27 1.74 -50.18 41.11
N ALA A 28 1.05 -51.21 41.62
CA ALA A 28 0.73 -51.34 43.04
C ALA A 28 2.00 -51.50 43.90
N ARG A 29 3.00 -52.26 43.40
CA ARG A 29 4.31 -52.41 44.05
C ARG A 29 5.09 -51.09 44.08
N GLN A 30 5.10 -50.34 42.98
CA GLN A 30 5.77 -49.03 42.93
C GLN A 30 5.15 -48.02 43.90
N LEU A 31 3.83 -48.04 44.07
CA LEU A 31 3.10 -47.14 44.95
C LEU A 31 3.01 -47.65 46.41
N ASN A 32 3.70 -48.75 46.76
CA ASN A 32 3.69 -49.39 48.08
C ASN A 32 2.26 -49.67 48.63
N ARG A 33 1.29 -49.91 47.75
CA ARG A 33 -0.11 -50.17 48.14
C ARG A 33 -0.28 -51.68 48.35
N LYS A 34 -0.68 -52.10 49.55
CA LYS A 34 -0.94 -53.52 49.87
C LYS A 34 -2.29 -53.93 49.29
N ILE A 35 -2.28 -54.52 48.10
CA ILE A 35 -3.46 -55.04 47.42
C ILE A 35 -3.27 -56.55 47.25
N ASP A 36 -4.33 -57.33 47.50
CA ASP A 36 -4.31 -58.77 47.29
C ASP A 36 -3.98 -59.08 45.83
N SER A 37 -3.13 -60.09 45.59
CA SER A 37 -2.70 -60.46 44.23
C SER A 37 -3.78 -61.22 43.43
N THR A 38 -5.05 -61.12 43.82
CA THR A 38 -6.14 -61.72 43.06
C THR A 38 -6.45 -60.86 41.82
N PRO A 39 -6.72 -61.45 40.65
CA PRO A 39 -7.07 -60.70 39.44
C PRO A 39 -8.24 -59.73 39.65
N MET A 40 -9.21 -60.12 40.48
CA MET A 40 -10.36 -59.29 40.83
C MET A 40 -9.98 -58.04 41.63
N ALA A 41 -9.06 -58.16 42.61
CA ALA A 41 -8.60 -57.03 43.40
C ALA A 41 -7.75 -56.04 42.56
N LEU A 42 -6.88 -56.57 41.68
CA LEU A 42 -6.08 -55.76 40.76
C LEU A 42 -6.94 -55.03 39.72
N TYR A 43 -7.97 -55.68 39.18
CA TYR A 43 -8.92 -55.04 38.27
C TYR A 43 -9.78 -53.99 38.98
N ASN A 44 -10.23 -54.24 40.22
CA ASN A 44 -10.93 -53.22 41.00
C ASN A 44 -10.04 -52.00 41.27
N TYR A 45 -8.75 -52.21 41.53
CA TYR A 45 -7.78 -51.13 41.67
C TYR A 45 -7.59 -50.33 40.38
N PHE A 46 -7.57 -51.00 39.22
CA PHE A 46 -7.60 -50.33 37.92
C PHE A 46 -8.82 -49.41 37.79
N ILE A 47 -10.02 -49.92 38.10
CA ILE A 47 -11.26 -49.15 38.02
C ILE A 47 -11.27 -47.96 38.99
N GLU A 48 -10.75 -48.11 40.21
CA GLU A 48 -10.60 -47.00 41.17
C GLU A 48 -9.73 -45.89 40.57
N ARG A 49 -8.60 -46.26 39.95
CA ARG A 49 -7.72 -45.29 39.29
C ARG A 49 -8.40 -44.62 38.11
N VAL A 50 -9.08 -45.37 37.25
CA VAL A 50 -9.84 -44.80 36.12
C VAL A 50 -10.86 -43.80 36.62
N ARG A 51 -11.61 -44.12 37.69
CA ARG A 51 -12.58 -43.19 38.28
C ARG A 51 -11.93 -41.91 38.82
N SER A 52 -10.71 -42.00 39.37
CA SER A 52 -9.99 -40.83 39.88
C SER A 52 -9.36 -39.95 38.79
N ALA A 53 -9.01 -40.53 37.65
CA ALA A 53 -8.25 -39.85 36.60
C ALA A 53 -9.10 -39.44 35.38
N LEU A 54 -10.25 -40.07 35.17
CA LEU A 54 -11.11 -39.81 34.02
C LEU A 54 -12.21 -38.81 34.37
N HIS A 55 -12.05 -37.59 33.88
CA HIS A 55 -13.08 -36.56 33.95
C HIS A 55 -13.80 -36.46 32.59
N VAL A 56 -15.11 -36.64 32.59
CA VAL A 56 -15.94 -36.57 31.39
C VAL A 56 -16.81 -35.32 31.46
N VAL A 57 -16.70 -34.45 30.46
CA VAL A 57 -17.55 -33.25 30.31
C VAL A 57 -18.48 -33.48 29.12
N LEU A 58 -19.78 -33.32 29.35
CA LEU A 58 -20.80 -33.51 28.32
C LEU A 58 -21.55 -32.19 28.12
N ALA A 59 -21.58 -31.69 26.89
CA ALA A 59 -22.34 -30.52 26.51
C ALA A 59 -23.58 -30.93 25.70
N PHE A 60 -24.76 -30.57 26.20
CA PHE A 60 -26.03 -30.86 25.54
C PHE A 60 -26.80 -29.58 25.27
N SER A 61 -27.50 -29.53 24.14
CA SER A 61 -28.49 -28.48 23.90
C SER A 61 -29.80 -28.85 24.61
N PRO A 62 -30.40 -27.93 25.40
CA PRO A 62 -31.71 -28.16 26.03
C PRO A 62 -32.87 -28.03 25.03
N ILE A 63 -32.59 -27.68 23.76
CA ILE A 63 -33.61 -27.44 22.74
C ILE A 63 -34.16 -28.78 22.22
N GLY A 64 -35.49 -28.92 22.26
CA GLY A 64 -36.23 -30.08 21.75
C GLY A 64 -36.33 -31.25 22.75
N ASP A 65 -37.07 -32.28 22.36
CA ASP A 65 -37.40 -33.41 23.25
C ASP A 65 -36.29 -34.46 23.38
N ALA A 66 -35.31 -34.45 22.48
CA ALA A 66 -34.27 -35.48 22.43
C ALA A 66 -33.44 -35.53 23.72
N PHE A 67 -33.06 -34.36 24.28
CA PHE A 67 -32.31 -34.31 25.53
C PHE A 67 -33.13 -34.84 26.70
N ARG A 68 -34.39 -34.42 26.81
CA ARG A 68 -35.32 -34.90 27.84
C ARG A 68 -35.52 -36.41 27.77
N ASN A 69 -35.66 -36.97 26.57
CA ASN A 69 -35.80 -38.41 26.37
C ASN A 69 -34.52 -39.16 26.77
N ARG A 70 -33.33 -38.64 26.44
CA ARG A 70 -32.04 -39.21 26.88
C ARG A 70 -31.88 -39.18 28.39
N LEU A 71 -32.27 -38.09 29.07
CA LEU A 71 -32.23 -38.01 30.54
C LEU A 71 -33.11 -39.07 31.20
N ARG A 72 -34.29 -39.37 30.62
CA ARG A 72 -35.17 -40.45 31.10
C ARG A 72 -34.57 -41.84 30.87
N MET A 73 -33.93 -42.06 29.71
CA MET A 73 -33.28 -43.33 29.39
C MET A 73 -32.01 -43.56 30.22
N PHE A 74 -31.30 -42.49 30.60
CA PHE A 74 -30.01 -42.56 31.28
C PHE A 74 -29.99 -41.69 32.56
N PRO A 75 -30.59 -42.15 33.67
CA PRO A 75 -30.63 -41.41 34.94
C PRO A 75 -29.25 -41.09 35.52
N SER A 76 -28.21 -41.85 35.14
CA SER A 76 -26.82 -41.64 35.58
C SER A 76 -26.27 -40.26 35.18
N LEU A 77 -26.81 -39.63 34.13
CA LEU A 77 -26.40 -38.27 33.73
C LEU A 77 -26.78 -37.21 34.77
N ILE A 78 -27.82 -37.45 35.56
CA ILE A 78 -28.25 -36.53 36.62
C ILE A 78 -27.61 -36.93 37.94
N ASN A 79 -27.53 -38.23 38.23
CA ASN A 79 -27.06 -38.72 39.53
C ASN A 79 -25.55 -38.67 39.70
N CYS A 80 -24.77 -38.73 38.62
CA CYS A 80 -23.31 -38.85 38.67
C CYS A 80 -22.55 -37.67 38.02
N CYS A 81 -23.25 -36.66 37.51
CA CYS A 81 -22.65 -35.47 36.94
C CYS A 81 -23.11 -34.22 37.70
N THR A 82 -22.26 -33.20 37.72
CA THR A 82 -22.66 -31.86 38.15
C THR A 82 -23.30 -31.15 36.96
N ILE A 83 -24.48 -30.55 37.16
CA ILE A 83 -25.19 -29.81 36.13
C ILE A 83 -24.77 -28.35 36.20
N ASP A 84 -24.22 -27.84 35.10
CA ASP A 84 -23.92 -26.43 34.90
C ASP A 84 -24.84 -25.85 33.83
N TRP A 85 -25.54 -24.76 34.16
CA TRP A 85 -26.55 -24.16 33.29
C TRP A 85 -25.98 -22.94 32.58
N PHE A 86 -25.84 -23.04 31.27
CA PHE A 86 -25.49 -21.91 30.42
C PHE A 86 -26.75 -21.13 30.06
N THR A 87 -26.95 -19.99 30.73
CA THR A 87 -28.01 -19.04 30.39
C THR A 87 -27.52 -18.03 29.35
N SER A 88 -28.47 -17.36 28.70
CA SER A 88 -28.16 -16.19 27.88
C SER A 88 -27.37 -15.15 28.70
N TRP A 89 -26.45 -14.45 28.04
CA TRP A 89 -25.67 -13.41 28.69
C TRP A 89 -26.57 -12.30 29.25
N PRO A 90 -26.36 -11.87 30.50
CA PRO A 90 -27.02 -10.69 31.05
C PRO A 90 -26.52 -9.43 30.36
N GLU A 91 -27.26 -8.35 30.53
CA GLU A 91 -26.95 -7.01 29.98
C GLU A 91 -25.53 -6.57 30.31
N ASP A 92 -25.12 -6.70 31.58
CA ASP A 92 -23.79 -6.33 32.05
C ASP A 92 -22.66 -7.12 31.35
N ALA A 93 -22.91 -8.40 31.04
CA ALA A 93 -21.94 -9.21 30.33
C ALA A 93 -21.81 -8.80 28.86
N LEU A 94 -22.93 -8.46 28.20
CA LEU A 94 -22.91 -7.92 26.84
C LEU A 94 -22.11 -6.62 26.80
N GLU A 95 -22.33 -5.71 27.76
CA GLU A 95 -21.58 -4.46 27.86
C GLU A 95 -20.08 -4.69 28.10
N MET A 96 -19.70 -5.59 29.01
CA MET A 96 -18.29 -5.90 29.27
C MET A 96 -17.59 -6.47 28.03
N VAL A 97 -18.25 -7.38 27.31
CA VAL A 97 -17.70 -7.96 26.09
C VAL A 97 -17.56 -6.89 25.01
N ALA A 98 -18.58 -6.07 24.77
CA ALA A 98 -18.48 -4.98 23.81
C ALA A 98 -17.39 -3.97 24.18
N LYS A 99 -17.28 -3.58 25.47
CA LYS A 99 -16.19 -2.72 25.96
C LYS A 99 -14.83 -3.31 25.64
N LYS A 100 -14.63 -4.60 25.92
CA LYS A 100 -13.35 -5.26 25.70
C LYS A 100 -12.97 -5.33 24.21
N PHE A 101 -13.93 -5.61 23.34
CA PHE A 101 -13.68 -5.72 21.91
C PHE A 101 -13.51 -4.35 21.21
N LEU A 102 -14.16 -3.30 21.72
CA LEU A 102 -14.08 -1.94 21.20
C LEU A 102 -12.93 -1.12 21.81
N GLU A 103 -12.26 -1.61 22.85
CA GLU A 103 -11.07 -1.01 23.45
C GLU A 103 -9.93 -0.85 22.42
N GLU A 104 -9.76 -1.85 21.54
CA GLU A 104 -8.76 -1.85 20.48
C GLU A 104 -9.02 -0.82 19.36
N VAL A 105 -10.22 -0.24 19.31
CA VAL A 105 -10.63 0.68 18.25
C VAL A 105 -10.41 2.12 18.72
N GLU A 106 -9.66 2.88 17.92
CA GLU A 106 -9.48 4.33 18.14
C GLU A 106 -10.80 5.06 17.97
N LEU A 107 -11.44 5.39 19.08
CA LEU A 107 -12.70 6.10 19.20
C LEU A 107 -12.58 7.11 20.34
N GLU A 108 -13.34 8.19 20.26
CA GLU A 108 -13.54 9.08 21.39
C GLU A 108 -14.31 8.36 22.50
N ASP A 109 -14.02 8.66 23.77
CA ASP A 109 -14.53 7.90 24.92
C ASP A 109 -16.06 7.92 25.01
N GLU A 110 -16.67 9.07 24.71
CA GLU A 110 -18.12 9.24 24.66
C GLU A 110 -18.75 8.39 23.53
N VAL A 111 -18.16 8.46 22.34
CA VAL A 111 -18.62 7.67 21.18
C VAL A 111 -18.47 6.18 21.44
N ARG A 112 -17.35 5.74 22.06
CA ARG A 112 -17.13 4.35 22.42
C ARG A 112 -18.21 3.85 23.38
N SER A 113 -18.52 4.63 24.40
CA SER A 113 -19.56 4.30 25.39
C SER A 113 -20.93 4.15 24.74
N ASN A 114 -21.27 5.04 23.80
CA ASN A 114 -22.52 4.95 23.03
C ASN A 114 -22.54 3.74 22.08
N CYS A 115 -21.42 3.40 21.44
CA CYS A 115 -21.31 2.20 20.60
C CYS A 115 -21.51 0.91 21.41
N VAL A 116 -20.96 0.83 22.61
CA VAL A 116 -21.17 -0.32 23.52
C VAL A 116 -22.67 -0.48 23.84
N LEU A 117 -23.32 0.62 24.22
CA LEU A 117 -24.75 0.61 24.53
C LEU A 117 -25.57 0.18 23.30
N MET A 118 -25.24 0.71 22.12
CA MET A 118 -25.89 0.33 20.86
C MET A 118 -25.75 -1.17 20.57
N CYS A 119 -24.56 -1.75 20.72
CA CYS A 119 -24.34 -3.17 20.52
C CYS A 119 -25.23 -4.01 21.44
N LYS A 120 -25.27 -3.68 22.73
CA LYS A 120 -26.16 -4.32 23.71
C LYS A 120 -27.62 -4.25 23.25
N THR A 121 -28.12 -3.05 22.98
CA THR A 121 -29.53 -2.84 22.60
C THR A 121 -29.90 -3.59 21.33
N PHE A 122 -29.01 -3.68 20.34
CA PHE A 122 -29.24 -4.47 19.13
C PHE A 122 -29.38 -5.97 19.42
N HIS A 123 -28.55 -6.51 20.33
CA HIS A 123 -28.64 -7.91 20.72
C HIS A 123 -29.91 -8.24 21.52
N GLU A 124 -30.35 -7.33 22.39
CA GLU A 124 -31.60 -7.50 23.13
C GLU A 124 -32.81 -7.41 22.20
N ASN A 125 -32.82 -6.43 21.29
CA ASN A 125 -33.91 -6.24 20.34
C ASN A 125 -34.07 -7.45 19.42
N ILE A 126 -32.98 -8.05 18.93
CA ILE A 126 -33.08 -9.22 18.05
C ILE A 126 -33.61 -10.46 18.78
N ARG A 127 -33.41 -10.56 20.11
CA ARG A 127 -34.04 -11.64 20.91
C ARG A 127 -35.56 -11.48 20.92
N VAL A 128 -36.05 -10.28 21.24
CA VAL A 128 -37.49 -9.97 21.22
C VAL A 128 -38.09 -10.18 19.82
N LEU A 129 -37.40 -9.71 18.78
CA LEU A 129 -37.85 -9.90 17.40
C LEU A 129 -37.86 -11.36 16.97
N SER A 130 -36.92 -12.19 17.45
CA SER A 130 -36.89 -13.62 17.14
C SER A 130 -38.07 -14.36 17.76
N GLU A 131 -38.51 -13.96 18.95
CA GLU A 131 -39.74 -14.47 19.58
C GLU A 131 -40.99 -14.08 18.79
N LEU A 132 -41.07 -12.80 18.37
CA LEU A 132 -42.17 -12.33 17.52
C LEU A 132 -42.20 -13.04 16.17
N PHE A 133 -41.04 -13.29 15.56
CA PHE A 133 -40.91 -14.02 14.30
C PHE A 133 -41.42 -15.46 14.43
N LEU A 134 -41.13 -16.13 15.54
CA LEU A 134 -41.68 -17.44 15.83
C LEU A 134 -43.21 -17.40 15.99
N GLN A 135 -43.75 -16.42 16.71
CA GLN A 135 -45.19 -16.29 16.91
C GLN A 135 -45.95 -16.03 15.60
N GLN A 136 -45.41 -15.18 14.73
CA GLN A 136 -46.10 -14.76 13.51
C GLN A 136 -45.95 -15.76 12.37
N LEU A 137 -44.74 -16.32 12.19
CA LEU A 137 -44.40 -17.13 11.02
C LEU A 137 -44.15 -18.60 11.36
N SER A 138 -44.22 -18.99 12.64
CA SER A 138 -43.92 -20.35 13.10
C SER A 138 -42.54 -20.85 12.65
N ARG A 139 -41.58 -19.93 12.49
CA ARG A 139 -40.20 -20.22 12.07
C ARG A 139 -39.24 -19.84 13.19
N HIS A 140 -38.29 -20.72 13.47
CA HIS A 140 -37.30 -20.51 14.51
C HIS A 140 -36.12 -19.70 13.97
N ASN A 141 -35.70 -18.68 14.72
CA ASN A 141 -34.42 -18.00 14.57
C ASN A 141 -33.69 -18.05 15.91
N TYR A 142 -32.43 -18.50 15.91
CA TYR A 142 -31.66 -18.67 17.14
C TYR A 142 -30.63 -17.55 17.27
N VAL A 143 -30.79 -16.76 18.34
CA VAL A 143 -29.82 -15.73 18.71
C VAL A 143 -28.77 -16.34 19.62
N THR A 144 -27.50 -16.31 19.21
CA THR A 144 -26.39 -16.89 19.97
C THR A 144 -25.36 -15.82 20.36
N PRO A 145 -24.57 -16.04 21.42
CA PRO A 145 -23.44 -15.15 21.75
C PRO A 145 -22.43 -15.04 20.59
N THR A 146 -22.24 -16.09 19.79
CA THR A 146 -21.37 -16.04 18.61
C THR A 146 -21.85 -14.99 17.60
N SER A 147 -23.17 -14.94 17.34
CA SER A 147 -23.75 -13.91 16.46
C SER A 147 -23.55 -12.49 17.01
N TYR A 148 -23.50 -12.32 18.33
CA TYR A 148 -23.16 -11.03 18.95
C TYR A 148 -21.69 -10.64 18.73
N LEU A 149 -20.78 -11.60 18.88
CA LEU A 149 -19.36 -11.36 18.61
C LEU A 149 -19.14 -11.03 17.13
N GLU A 150 -19.82 -11.74 16.23
CA GLU A 150 -19.79 -11.44 14.79
C GLU A 150 -20.30 -10.03 14.47
N LEU A 151 -21.37 -9.56 15.12
CA LEU A 151 -21.85 -8.18 14.99
C LEU A 151 -20.75 -7.16 15.32
N ILE A 152 -20.02 -7.38 16.43
CA ILE A 152 -18.96 -6.46 16.84
C ILE A 152 -17.77 -6.52 15.87
N LEU A 153 -17.37 -7.73 15.45
CA LEU A 153 -16.26 -7.92 14.52
C LEU A 153 -16.56 -7.30 13.15
N THR A 154 -17.76 -7.54 12.61
CA THR A 154 -18.19 -6.94 11.35
C THR A 154 -18.28 -5.42 11.43
N PHE A 155 -18.72 -4.86 12.56
CA PHE A 155 -18.66 -3.42 12.80
C PHE A 155 -17.23 -2.88 12.77
N LYS A 156 -16.27 -3.54 13.44
CA LYS A 156 -14.85 -3.16 13.42
C LYS A 156 -14.29 -3.15 12.00
N ASP A 157 -14.56 -4.20 11.24
CA ASP A 157 -14.07 -4.33 9.86
C ASP A 157 -14.68 -3.30 8.92
N LEU A 158 -15.99 -3.05 9.05
CA LEU A 158 -16.68 -2.02 8.27
C LEU A 158 -16.16 -0.62 8.59
N LEU A 159 -15.98 -0.31 9.88
CA LEU A 159 -15.46 0.98 10.32
C LEU A 159 -14.05 1.22 9.78
N ARG A 160 -13.17 0.22 9.87
CA ARG A 160 -11.81 0.30 9.30
C ARG A 160 -11.86 0.57 7.80
N THR A 161 -12.70 -0.17 7.07
CA THR A 161 -12.85 -0.02 5.62
C THR A 161 -13.32 1.39 5.26
N LYS A 162 -14.36 1.90 5.93
CA LYS A 162 -14.88 3.24 5.68
C LYS A 162 -13.93 4.36 6.08
N ARG A 163 -13.19 4.21 7.19
CA ARG A 163 -12.13 5.16 7.55
C ARG A 163 -11.04 5.22 6.49
N ASN A 164 -10.59 4.08 5.98
CA ASN A 164 -9.57 4.03 4.92
C ASN A 164 -10.06 4.66 3.61
N GLU A 165 -11.30 4.40 3.22
CA GLU A 165 -11.92 5.04 2.04
C GLU A 165 -11.94 6.58 2.20
N VAL A 166 -12.42 7.08 3.33
CA VAL A 166 -12.51 8.52 3.61
C VAL A 166 -11.12 9.16 3.72
N GLN A 167 -10.19 8.48 4.38
CA GLN A 167 -8.81 8.96 4.52
C GLN A 167 -8.13 9.06 3.14
N THR A 168 -8.30 8.07 2.28
CA THR A 168 -7.77 8.10 0.90
C THR A 168 -8.33 9.27 0.11
N LEU A 169 -9.65 9.52 0.22
CA LEU A 169 -10.29 10.67 -0.43
C LEU A 169 -9.72 11.99 0.10
N LYS A 170 -9.58 12.13 1.42
CA LYS A 170 -8.99 13.30 2.06
C LYS A 170 -7.56 13.54 1.58
N ASP A 171 -6.74 12.51 1.51
CA ASP A 171 -5.34 12.61 1.07
C ASP A 171 -5.24 13.05 -0.40
N ASN A 172 -6.15 12.56 -1.26
CA ASN A 172 -6.24 13.02 -2.64
C ASN A 172 -6.56 14.52 -2.73
N TYR A 173 -7.53 15.01 -1.95
CA TYR A 173 -7.84 16.44 -1.91
C TYR A 173 -6.69 17.28 -1.37
N LEU A 174 -6.03 16.82 -0.30
CA LEU A 174 -4.86 17.51 0.27
C LEU A 174 -3.71 17.58 -0.73
N ASN A 175 -3.48 16.51 -1.48
CA ASN A 175 -2.47 16.49 -2.54
C ASN A 175 -2.84 17.46 -3.68
N GLY A 176 -4.10 17.46 -4.12
CA GLY A 176 -4.58 18.44 -5.10
C GLY A 176 -4.38 19.88 -4.63
N LEU A 177 -4.70 20.18 -3.36
CA LEU A 177 -4.55 21.51 -2.79
C LEU A 177 -3.09 21.94 -2.71
N LYS A 178 -2.17 21.02 -2.39
CA LYS A 178 -0.71 21.27 -2.45
C LYS A 178 -0.23 21.59 -3.85
N GLN A 179 -0.74 20.88 -4.88
CA GLN A 179 -0.37 21.15 -6.27
C GLN A 179 -0.88 22.51 -6.74
N LEU A 180 -2.11 22.89 -6.35
CA LEU A 180 -2.65 24.22 -6.63
C LEU A 180 -1.84 25.32 -5.96
N ASP A 181 -1.40 25.11 -4.71
CA ASP A 181 -0.56 26.07 -4.01
C ASP A 181 0.82 26.21 -4.64
N TYR A 182 1.43 25.09 -5.05
CA TYR A 182 2.69 25.10 -5.81
C TYR A 182 2.56 25.88 -7.12
N ALA A 183 1.49 25.62 -7.89
CA ALA A 183 1.23 26.34 -9.14
C ALA A 183 1.00 27.85 -8.90
N ARG A 184 0.28 28.21 -7.83
CA ARG A 184 0.08 29.62 -7.42
C ARG A 184 1.41 30.31 -7.18
N VAL A 185 2.29 29.72 -6.38
CA VAL A 185 3.62 30.28 -6.08
C VAL A 185 4.46 30.43 -7.36
N ALA A 186 4.45 29.44 -8.24
CA ALA A 186 5.17 29.50 -9.51
C ALA A 186 4.64 30.60 -10.45
N ILE A 187 3.32 30.75 -10.56
CA ILE A 187 2.67 31.80 -11.36
C ILE A 187 3.00 33.18 -10.78
N ASP A 188 3.00 33.36 -9.46
CA ASP A 188 3.34 34.63 -8.83
C ASP A 188 4.81 35.00 -9.04
N ALA A 189 5.73 34.02 -9.07
CA ALA A 189 7.12 34.25 -9.45
C ALA A 189 7.27 34.68 -10.92
N MET A 190 6.63 33.96 -11.85
CA MET A 190 6.64 34.32 -13.28
C MET A 190 6.04 35.70 -13.54
N LYS A 191 4.95 36.07 -12.84
CA LYS A 191 4.34 37.41 -12.96
C LYS A 191 5.33 38.50 -12.57
N LYS A 192 6.09 38.32 -11.48
CA LYS A 192 7.12 39.28 -11.06
C LYS A 192 8.21 39.42 -12.13
N GLU A 193 8.76 38.31 -12.63
CA GLU A 193 9.76 38.33 -13.70
C GLU A 193 9.24 39.06 -14.95
N LEU A 194 8.00 38.79 -15.35
CA LEU A 194 7.40 39.39 -16.55
C LEU A 194 7.18 40.92 -16.37
N THR A 195 6.81 41.37 -15.16
CA THR A 195 6.72 42.81 -14.86
C THR A 195 8.08 43.51 -14.86
N GLU A 196 9.16 42.82 -14.46
CA GLU A 196 10.52 43.36 -14.49
C GLU A 196 11.14 43.37 -15.90
N LEU A 197 10.81 42.37 -16.73
CA LEU A 197 11.29 42.25 -18.10
C LEU A 197 10.58 43.20 -19.08
N GLN A 198 9.30 43.52 -18.86
CA GLN A 198 8.53 44.41 -19.72
C GLN A 198 9.19 45.77 -20.04
N PRO A 199 9.67 46.56 -19.05
CA PRO A 199 10.32 47.85 -19.35
C PRO A 199 11.65 47.66 -20.08
N LYS A 200 12.46 46.66 -19.68
CA LYS A 200 13.74 46.35 -20.34
C LYS A 200 13.53 46.01 -21.82
N LEU A 201 12.49 45.24 -22.14
CA LEU A 201 12.13 44.89 -23.52
C LEU A 201 11.79 46.12 -24.35
N LYS A 202 11.01 47.07 -23.80
CA LYS A 202 10.69 48.33 -24.47
C LYS A 202 11.93 49.18 -24.71
N GLU A 203 12.81 49.31 -23.72
CA GLU A 203 14.08 50.03 -23.87
C GLU A 203 14.96 49.37 -24.95
N THR A 204 15.12 48.05 -24.90
CA THR A 204 15.89 47.34 -25.93
C THR A 204 15.28 47.45 -27.32
N ALA A 205 13.94 47.46 -27.44
CA ALA A 205 13.27 47.65 -28.72
C ALA A 205 13.58 49.04 -29.31
N ILE A 206 13.52 50.10 -28.49
CA ILE A 206 13.90 51.46 -28.90
C ILE A 206 15.38 51.51 -29.31
N VAL A 207 16.26 50.83 -28.57
CA VAL A 207 17.69 50.75 -28.92
C VAL A 207 17.90 50.03 -30.26
N VAL A 208 17.19 48.91 -30.49
CA VAL A 208 17.28 48.15 -31.75
C VAL A 208 16.73 48.96 -32.93
N GLU A 209 15.61 49.67 -32.76
CA GLU A 209 15.03 50.57 -33.76
C GLU A 209 16.05 51.66 -34.15
N ASN A 210 16.65 52.33 -33.16
CA ASN A 210 17.68 53.34 -33.38
C ASN A 210 18.96 52.76 -34.01
N LEU A 211 19.28 51.50 -33.74
CA LEU A 211 20.41 50.82 -34.36
C LEU A 211 20.12 50.50 -35.83
N MET A 212 18.90 50.04 -36.16
CA MET A 212 18.49 49.82 -37.55
C MET A 212 18.59 51.11 -38.38
N VAL A 213 18.08 52.22 -37.87
CA VAL A 213 18.16 53.51 -38.59
C VAL A 213 19.61 53.91 -38.88
N ARG A 214 20.53 53.71 -37.90
CA ARG A 214 21.96 53.94 -38.13
C ARG A 214 22.56 52.99 -39.15
N ILE A 215 22.23 51.71 -39.08
CA ILE A 215 22.71 50.72 -40.05
C ILE A 215 22.20 51.07 -41.46
N GLU A 216 20.95 51.49 -41.64
CA GLU A 216 20.44 51.93 -42.95
C GLU A 216 21.21 53.15 -43.48
N GLN A 217 21.52 54.13 -42.63
CA GLN A 217 22.34 55.30 -42.99
C GLN A 217 23.77 54.88 -43.37
N GLU A 218 24.43 54.09 -42.52
CA GLU A 218 25.78 53.58 -42.77
C GLU A 218 25.82 52.69 -44.03
N THR A 219 24.78 51.90 -44.29
CA THR A 219 24.70 51.05 -45.49
C THR A 219 24.55 51.89 -46.76
N ALA A 220 23.76 52.96 -46.72
CA ALA A 220 23.64 53.90 -47.84
C ALA A 220 24.95 54.64 -48.13
N GLU A 221 25.67 55.06 -47.08
CA GLU A 221 27.01 55.66 -47.20
C GLU A 221 28.04 54.68 -47.76
N VAL A 222 28.03 53.43 -47.28
CA VAL A 222 28.91 52.36 -47.76
C VAL A 222 28.64 52.04 -49.23
N GLU A 223 27.37 51.94 -49.65
CA GLU A 223 27.05 51.64 -51.05
C GLU A 223 27.43 52.80 -51.99
N ALA A 224 27.20 54.05 -51.57
CA ALA A 224 27.67 55.23 -52.32
C ALA A 224 29.21 55.26 -52.42
N ARG A 225 29.91 54.91 -51.34
CA ARG A 225 31.38 54.85 -51.35
C ARG A 225 31.90 53.68 -52.17
N LYS A 226 31.20 52.57 -52.21
CA LYS A 226 31.51 51.40 -53.04
C LYS A 226 31.37 51.70 -54.53
N GLU A 227 30.38 52.51 -54.94
CA GLU A 227 30.29 52.99 -56.32
C GLU A 227 31.50 53.85 -56.72
N ILE A 228 31.93 54.75 -55.84
CA ILE A 228 33.13 55.59 -56.07
C ILE A 228 34.38 54.71 -56.17
N VAL A 229 34.57 53.78 -55.23
CA VAL A 229 35.72 52.87 -55.25
C VAL A 229 35.71 51.98 -56.49
N ALA A 230 34.56 51.49 -56.94
CA ALA A 230 34.45 50.70 -58.17
C ALA A 230 34.81 51.53 -59.43
N ALA A 231 34.44 52.81 -59.47
CA ALA A 231 34.84 53.72 -60.54
C ALA A 231 36.35 54.00 -60.52
N ASP A 232 36.92 54.28 -59.34
CA ASP A 232 38.35 54.49 -59.16
C ASP A 232 39.15 53.21 -59.50
N GLU A 233 38.64 52.03 -59.14
CA GLU A 233 39.23 50.73 -59.49
C GLU A 233 39.22 50.48 -61.00
N ALA A 234 38.15 50.87 -61.71
CA ALA A 234 38.10 50.77 -63.18
C ALA A 234 39.15 51.67 -63.84
N VAL A 235 39.29 52.92 -63.37
CA VAL A 235 40.30 53.86 -63.87
C VAL A 235 41.72 53.39 -63.55
N ALA A 236 41.96 52.89 -62.34
CA ALA A 236 43.25 52.34 -61.94
C ALA A 236 43.62 51.10 -62.77
N ASN A 237 42.65 50.22 -63.04
CA ASN A 237 42.86 49.05 -63.90
C ASN A 237 43.12 49.44 -65.36
N GLU A 238 42.45 50.45 -65.90
CA GLU A 238 42.73 50.96 -67.24
C GLU A 238 44.12 51.62 -67.33
N ALA A 239 44.51 52.40 -66.31
CA ALA A 239 45.84 52.99 -66.22
C ALA A 239 46.94 51.93 -66.04
N ALA A 240 46.67 50.87 -65.27
CA ALA A 240 47.56 49.72 -65.12
C ALA A 240 47.71 48.95 -66.43
N ALA A 241 46.61 48.71 -67.16
CA ALA A 241 46.64 48.06 -68.48
C ALA A 241 47.41 48.90 -69.52
N LYS A 242 47.22 50.23 -69.54
CA LYS A 242 48.00 51.14 -70.39
C LYS A 242 49.48 51.13 -70.03
N SER A 243 49.82 51.17 -68.74
CA SER A 243 51.22 51.09 -68.29
C SER A 243 51.86 49.74 -68.63
N GLN A 244 51.11 48.65 -68.53
CA GLN A 244 51.57 47.33 -68.92
C GLN A 244 51.79 47.23 -70.43
N SER A 245 50.90 47.79 -71.26
CA SER A 245 51.08 47.84 -72.72
C SER A 245 52.32 48.64 -73.12
N ILE A 246 52.55 49.81 -72.51
CA ILE A 246 53.75 50.62 -72.76
C ILE A 246 55.01 49.86 -72.33
N LYS A 247 54.95 49.16 -71.20
CA LYS A 247 56.06 48.33 -70.73
C LYS A 247 56.37 47.19 -71.72
N ASP A 248 55.34 46.50 -72.21
CA ASP A 248 55.49 45.39 -73.16
C ASP A 248 56.02 45.89 -74.52
N GLU A 249 55.61 47.09 -74.97
CA GLU A 249 56.16 47.76 -76.17
C GLU A 249 57.65 48.10 -75.98
N CYS A 250 58.03 48.73 -74.86
CA CYS A 250 59.43 49.04 -74.56
C CYS A 250 60.31 47.78 -74.41
N GLU A 251 59.80 46.70 -73.80
CA GLU A 251 60.53 45.43 -73.67
C GLU A 251 60.72 44.75 -75.05
N ASN A 252 59.77 44.88 -75.97
CA ASN A 252 59.91 44.40 -77.35
C ASN A 252 60.93 45.21 -78.14
N GLU A 253 60.89 46.55 -78.08
CA GLU A 253 61.89 47.41 -78.72
C GLU A 253 63.30 47.15 -78.16
N LEU A 254 63.40 46.92 -76.84
CA LEU A 254 64.66 46.53 -76.20
C LEU A 254 65.15 45.16 -76.73
N MET A 255 64.26 44.18 -76.90
CA MET A 255 64.61 42.88 -77.48
C MET A 255 65.08 42.95 -78.92
N GLU A 256 64.56 43.87 -79.73
CA GLU A 256 65.05 44.10 -81.10
C GLU A 256 66.41 44.80 -81.13
N ALA A 257 66.67 45.71 -80.18
CA ALA A 257 67.94 46.45 -80.08
C ALA A 257 69.07 45.64 -79.42
N LEU A 258 68.75 44.70 -78.52
CA LEU A 258 69.72 43.85 -77.80
C LEU A 258 70.64 43.00 -78.71
N PRO A 259 70.15 42.37 -79.81
CA PRO A 259 71.01 41.65 -80.75
C PRO A 259 72.02 42.57 -81.42
N ALA A 260 71.59 43.75 -81.89
CA ALA A 260 72.47 44.73 -82.54
C ALA A 260 73.54 45.28 -81.57
N LEU A 261 73.18 45.47 -80.29
CA LEU A 261 74.13 45.89 -79.26
C LEU A 261 75.11 44.78 -78.89
N LYS A 262 74.64 43.53 -78.75
CA LYS A 262 75.53 42.37 -78.52
C LYS A 262 76.47 42.11 -79.69
N GLU A 263 76.00 42.31 -80.93
CA GLU A 263 76.84 42.19 -82.13
C GLU A 263 77.91 43.30 -82.16
N ALA A 264 77.57 44.52 -81.72
CA ALA A 264 78.53 45.62 -81.56
C ALA A 264 79.54 45.39 -80.41
N GLU A 265 79.12 44.81 -79.28
CA GLU A 265 80.03 44.46 -78.16
C GLU A 265 80.94 43.26 -78.49
N GLU A 266 80.45 42.25 -79.24
CA GLU A 266 81.28 41.14 -79.74
C GLU A 266 82.30 41.61 -80.79
N ALA A 267 81.97 42.61 -81.61
CA ALA A 267 82.91 43.22 -82.54
C ALA A 267 84.04 43.99 -81.83
N LEU A 268 83.74 44.69 -80.73
CA LEU A 268 84.70 45.48 -79.93
C LEU A 268 85.63 44.62 -79.05
N SER A 269 85.25 43.38 -78.74
CA SER A 269 86.06 42.46 -77.93
C SER A 269 87.00 41.56 -78.75
N LYS A 270 87.02 41.70 -80.09
CA LYS A 270 87.89 40.91 -80.96
C LYS A 270 89.07 41.64 -81.61
N PHE A 271 89.05 42.94 -81.91
CA PHE A 271 90.22 43.71 -82.41
C PHE A 271 89.93 45.21 -82.40
#